data_AF-A0A383BFG1-F1
#
_entry.id   AF-A0A383BFG1-F1
#
_cell.length_a   1.000
_cell.length_b   1.000
_cell.length_c   1.000
_cell.angle_alpha   90.00
_cell.angle_beta   90.00
_cell.angle_gamma   90.00
#
_symmetry.space_group_name_H-M   'P 1'
#
loop_
_entity.id
_entity.type
_entity.pdbx_description
1 polymer ?
#
loop_
_entity_poly.entity_id
_entity_poly.type
_entity_poly.pdbx_seq_one_letter_code
_entity_poly.pdbx_strand_id
1 'polypeptide(L)'
;MTNCLEQGAPVWLSHSVNPARKTQYTFELLRTTPGYYIGINTLRANDLVGEGLNRNVIPGLQGYSGYDREVRVNSGRLDFRLFSTRVDSKSREDCFVEVKSVTLLES
;
A
#
# COMPACT_ATOMS: atom_id res chain seq x y z
N MET A 1 11.82 -8.54 -7.55
CA MET A 1 12.12 -7.20 -8.11
C MET A 1 12.66 -7.32 -9.54
N THR A 2 12.04 -8.15 -10.37
CA THR A 2 12.43 -8.27 -11.79
C THR A 2 12.18 -6.94 -12.48
N ASN A 3 13.14 -6.47 -13.28
CA ASN A 3 13.09 -5.20 -14.02
C ASN A 3 12.85 -3.94 -13.15
N CYS A 4 13.08 -4.00 -11.84
CA CYS A 4 12.88 -2.87 -10.93
C CYS A 4 14.18 -2.12 -10.58
N LEU A 5 15.33 -2.62 -11.04
CA LEU A 5 16.66 -2.07 -10.72
C LEU A 5 17.44 -1.86 -12.00
N GLU A 6 18.01 -0.67 -12.15
CA GLU A 6 18.76 -0.26 -13.32
C GLU A 6 19.98 0.55 -12.88
N GLN A 7 21.15 0.20 -13.40
CA GLN A 7 22.39 0.88 -13.05
C GLN A 7 22.41 2.30 -13.63
N GLY A 8 22.76 3.28 -12.81
CA GLY A 8 22.81 4.70 -13.20
C GLY A 8 21.45 5.40 -13.22
N ALA A 9 20.35 4.69 -12.94
CA ALA A 9 19.02 5.28 -12.87
C ALA A 9 18.86 6.27 -11.69
N PRO A 10 18.08 7.36 -11.86
CA PRO A 10 17.70 8.21 -10.75
C PRO A 10 16.89 7.46 -9.69
N VAL A 11 17.22 7.69 -8.43
CA VAL A 11 16.56 7.08 -7.27
C VAL A 11 16.14 8.14 -6.26
N TRP A 12 15.09 7.83 -5.49
CA TRP A 12 14.65 8.62 -4.34
C TRP A 12 14.84 7.81 -3.07
N LEU A 13 15.48 8.44 -2.09
CA LEU A 13 15.74 7.88 -0.79
C LEU A 13 15.03 8.73 0.27
N SER A 14 14.42 8.09 1.26
CA SER A 14 14.02 8.78 2.49
C SER A 14 15.15 8.66 3.53
N HIS A 15 15.43 9.75 4.25
CA HIS A 15 16.44 9.78 5.30
C HIS A 15 15.78 9.58 6.67
N SER A 16 16.38 8.73 7.50
CA SER A 16 15.98 8.47 8.88
C SER A 16 17.10 8.89 9.84
N VAL A 17 16.77 9.77 10.77
CA VAL A 17 17.66 10.22 11.84
C VAL A 17 17.74 9.26 13.03
N ASN A 18 16.98 8.15 13.02
CA ASN A 18 16.98 7.18 14.11
C ASN A 18 18.35 6.48 14.24
N PRO A 19 19.11 6.68 15.33
CA PRO A 19 20.45 6.14 15.50
C PRO A 19 20.47 4.60 15.65
N ALA A 20 19.34 3.97 15.98
CA ALA A 20 19.23 2.53 16.09
C ALA A 20 19.14 1.82 14.71
N ARG A 21 18.96 2.56 13.61
CA ARG A 21 18.86 1.94 12.29
C ARG A 21 20.22 1.51 11.76
N LYS A 22 20.28 0.30 11.21
CA LYS A 22 21.46 -0.21 10.49
C LYS A 22 21.77 0.61 9.22
N THR A 23 20.74 1.12 8.55
CA THR A 23 20.87 1.98 7.36
C THR A 23 20.08 3.27 7.57
N GLN A 24 20.69 4.43 7.30
CA GLN A 24 20.06 5.73 7.48
C GLN A 24 19.10 6.09 6.34
N TYR A 25 19.19 5.41 5.20
CA TYR A 25 18.38 5.68 4.01
C TYR A 25 17.51 4.49 3.65
N THR A 26 16.28 4.75 3.21
CA THR A 26 15.35 3.77 2.65
C THR A 26 15.16 4.06 1.17
N PHE A 27 15.22 3.03 0.32
CA PHE A 27 15.04 3.16 -1.12
C PHE A 27 13.56 3.17 -1.47
N GLU A 28 13.03 4.32 -1.87
CA GLU A 28 11.59 4.55 -2.05
C GLU A 28 11.16 4.32 -3.50
N LEU A 29 11.81 5.01 -4.44
CA LEU A 29 11.42 5.04 -5.85
C LEU A 29 12.64 4.95 -6.76
N LEU A 30 12.47 4.31 -7.91
CA LEU A 30 13.40 4.37 -9.03
C LEU A 30 12.68 4.93 -10.25
N ARG A 31 13.39 5.69 -11.10
CA ARG A 31 12.91 6.08 -12.42
C ARG A 31 13.71 5.35 -13.49
N THR A 32 13.04 4.52 -14.28
CA THR A 32 13.68 3.74 -15.35
C THR A 32 14.20 4.64 -16.47
N THR A 33 15.13 4.15 -17.30
CA THR A 33 15.63 4.90 -18.46
C THR A 33 14.51 5.35 -19.42
N PRO A 34 13.48 4.53 -19.71
CA PRO A 34 12.30 4.99 -20.46
C PRO A 34 11.45 6.06 -19.76
N GLY A 35 11.69 6.32 -18.47
CA GLY A 35 11.08 7.42 -17.72
C GLY A 35 9.96 7.03 -16.75
N TYR A 36 9.67 5.74 -16.58
CA TYR A 36 8.63 5.25 -15.65
C TYR A 36 9.09 5.29 -14.19
N TYR A 37 8.16 5.56 -13.27
CA TYR A 37 8.42 5.47 -11.83
C TYR A 37 8.03 4.10 -11.28
N ILE A 38 8.90 3.52 -10.47
CA ILE A 38 8.67 2.23 -9.80
C ILE A 38 8.73 2.45 -8.28
N GLY A 39 7.66 2.05 -7.59
CA GLY A 39 7.60 1.91 -6.13
C GLY A 39 8.49 0.78 -5.65
N ILE A 40 9.68 1.09 -5.13
CA ILE A 40 10.63 0.09 -4.63
C ILE A 40 10.27 -0.35 -3.21
N ASN A 41 9.83 0.59 -2.39
CA ASN A 41 9.42 0.31 -1.01
C ASN A 41 8.00 -0.25 -0.94
N THR A 42 7.87 -1.58 -1.08
CA THR A 42 6.58 -2.28 -1.03
C THR A 42 5.86 -2.15 0.32
N LEU A 43 6.57 -1.79 1.39
CA LEU A 43 5.96 -1.54 2.71
C LEU A 43 4.99 -0.36 2.70
N ARG A 44 5.06 0.51 1.67
CA ARG A 44 4.17 1.65 1.51
C ARG A 44 2.79 1.28 0.96
N ALA A 45 2.61 0.08 0.42
CA ALA A 45 1.36 -0.29 -0.25
C ALA A 45 0.13 -0.18 0.68
N ASN A 46 0.20 -0.75 1.88
CA ASN A 46 -0.90 -0.69 2.84
C ASN A 46 -1.13 0.75 3.35
N ASP A 47 -0.10 1.58 3.42
CA ASP A 47 -0.25 2.98 3.80
C ASP A 47 -1.00 3.76 2.71
N LEU A 48 -0.64 3.55 1.44
CA LEU A 48 -1.32 4.16 0.30
C LEU A 48 -2.79 3.72 0.20
N VAL A 49 -3.07 2.43 0.42
CA VAL A 49 -4.45 1.93 0.46
C VAL A 49 -5.22 2.55 1.63
N GLY A 50 -4.62 2.61 2.83
CA GLY A 50 -5.22 3.27 3.99
C GLY A 50 -5.54 4.75 3.73
N GLU A 51 -4.63 5.48 3.08
CA GLU A 51 -4.88 6.86 2.66
C GLU A 51 -6.05 6.93 1.65
N GLY A 52 -6.08 6.03 0.67
CA GLY A 52 -7.15 5.96 -0.32
C GLY A 52 -8.52 5.64 0.27
N LEU A 53 -8.57 4.77 1.29
CA LEU A 53 -9.77 4.46 2.07
C LEU A 53 -10.24 5.69 2.84
N ASN A 54 -9.34 6.38 3.56
CA ASN A 54 -9.67 7.61 4.31
C ASN A 54 -10.19 8.73 3.41
N ARG A 55 -9.61 8.85 2.20
CA ARG A 55 -10.02 9.85 1.21
C ARG A 55 -11.21 9.41 0.36
N ASN A 56 -11.70 8.17 0.55
CA ASN A 56 -12.83 7.60 -0.17
C ASN A 56 -12.64 7.59 -1.71
N VAL A 57 -11.40 7.39 -2.17
CA VAL A 57 -11.04 7.48 -3.61
C VAL A 57 -10.89 6.12 -4.30
N ILE A 58 -10.96 5.01 -3.57
CA ILE A 58 -10.80 3.66 -4.15
C ILE A 58 -12.16 3.15 -4.66
N PRO A 59 -12.36 3.01 -5.99
CA PRO A 59 -13.62 2.53 -6.56
C PRO A 59 -14.02 1.16 -6.01
N GLY A 60 -15.29 1.03 -5.63
CA GLY A 60 -15.86 -0.20 -5.07
C GLY A 60 -15.73 -0.33 -3.55
N LEU A 61 -14.79 0.40 -2.93
CA LEU A 61 -14.58 0.39 -1.48
C LEU A 61 -15.15 1.63 -0.78
N GLN A 62 -15.95 2.44 -1.48
CA GLN A 62 -16.59 3.60 -0.89
C GLN A 62 -17.82 3.29 -0.04
N GLY A 63 -18.10 4.17 0.91
CA GLY A 63 -19.34 4.16 1.70
C GLY A 63 -19.30 3.32 2.98
N TYR A 64 -18.14 2.76 3.32
CA TYR A 64 -17.88 2.18 4.64
C TYR A 64 -17.64 3.28 5.70
N SER A 65 -17.97 3.00 6.95
CA SER A 65 -17.81 3.94 8.06
C SER A 65 -16.37 3.98 8.59
N GLY A 66 -15.63 2.89 8.42
CA GLY A 66 -14.26 2.75 8.92
C GLY A 66 -13.62 1.44 8.50
N TYR A 67 -12.38 1.24 8.94
CA TYR A 67 -11.65 0.00 8.72
C TYR A 67 -10.73 -0.34 9.89
N ASP A 68 -10.47 -1.63 10.07
CA ASP A 68 -9.39 -2.17 10.89
C ASP A 68 -8.22 -2.60 10.00
N ARG A 69 -7.00 -2.65 10.56
CA ARG A 69 -5.78 -3.16 9.88
C ARG A 69 -5.31 -4.47 10.49
N GLU A 70 -4.59 -5.28 9.72
CA GLU A 70 -3.93 -6.50 10.17
C GLU A 70 -4.88 -7.48 10.88
N VAL A 71 -6.06 -7.67 10.29
CA VAL A 71 -7.20 -8.35 10.91
C VAL A 71 -6.97 -9.85 10.93
N ARG A 72 -7.07 -10.46 12.12
CA ARG A 72 -6.82 -11.89 12.30
C ARG A 72 -7.99 -12.70 11.75
N VAL A 73 -7.68 -13.68 10.92
CA VAL A 73 -8.61 -14.67 10.35
C VAL A 73 -8.08 -16.08 10.65
N ASN A 74 -8.91 -17.10 10.45
CA ASN A 74 -8.56 -18.49 10.81
C ASN A 74 -7.23 -18.96 10.19
N SER A 75 -6.92 -18.52 8.97
CA SER A 75 -5.72 -18.90 8.22
C SER A 75 -4.60 -17.85 8.24
N GLY A 76 -4.67 -16.81 9.09
CA GLY A 76 -3.62 -15.78 9.15
C GLY A 76 -4.13 -14.39 9.48
N ARG A 77 -3.67 -13.39 8.72
CA ARG A 77 -4.13 -12.01 8.79
C ARG A 77 -4.44 -11.51 7.38
N LEU A 78 -5.45 -10.66 7.29
CA LEU A 78 -5.74 -9.86 6.09
C LEU A 78 -5.43 -8.40 6.38
N ASP A 79 -5.06 -7.66 5.34
CA ASP A 79 -4.57 -6.28 5.50
C ASP A 79 -5.63 -5.36 6.10
N PHE A 80 -6.89 -5.47 5.66
CA PHE A 80 -7.99 -4.63 6.14
C PHE A 80 -9.31 -5.37 6.31
N ARG A 81 -10.13 -4.89 7.25
CA ARG A 81 -11.58 -5.14 7.32
C ARG A 81 -12.31 -3.82 7.32
N LEU A 82 -13.13 -3.59 6.31
CA LEU A 82 -13.98 -2.41 6.18
C LEU A 82 -15.34 -2.74 6.79
N PHE A 83 -15.88 -1.83 7.60
CA PHE A 83 -17.14 -2.06 8.32
C PHE A 83 -18.09 -0.86 8.20
N SER A 84 -19.38 -1.13 8.33
CA SER A 84 -20.44 -0.12 8.40
C SER A 84 -20.96 -0.03 9.83
N THR A 85 -20.99 1.18 10.37
CA THR A 85 -21.67 1.47 11.65
C THR A 85 -23.13 1.89 11.47
N ARG A 86 -23.58 2.02 10.22
CA ARG A 86 -24.98 2.37 9.90
C ARG A 86 -25.85 1.12 10.06
N VAL A 87 -26.97 1.28 10.76
CA VAL A 87 -28.02 0.26 10.88
C VAL A 87 -29.25 0.78 10.13
N ASP A 88 -29.21 0.64 8.80
CA ASP A 88 -30.31 0.95 7.89
C ASP A 88 -30.30 -0.01 6.70
N SER A 89 -31.25 0.15 5.77
CA SER A 89 -31.32 -0.66 4.55
C SER A 89 -30.13 -0.47 3.59
N LYS A 90 -29.20 0.43 3.91
CA LYS A 90 -27.94 0.66 3.18
C LYS A 90 -26.72 0.14 3.94
N SER A 91 -26.92 -0.55 5.07
CA SER A 91 -25.83 -1.19 5.80
C SER A 91 -25.13 -2.21 4.90
N ARG A 92 -23.81 -2.08 4.80
CA ARG A 92 -22.96 -3.00 4.04
C ARG A 92 -22.39 -4.05 4.98
N GLU A 93 -22.31 -5.28 4.49
CA GLU A 93 -21.55 -6.34 5.14
C GLU A 93 -20.06 -5.97 5.22
N ASP A 94 -19.38 -6.51 6.23
CA ASP A 94 -17.94 -6.37 6.39
C ASP A 94 -17.22 -6.83 5.11
N CYS A 95 -16.30 -6.01 4.62
CA CYS A 95 -15.49 -6.31 3.44
C CYS A 95 -14.03 -6.47 3.84
N PHE A 96 -13.49 -7.67 3.63
CA PHE A 96 -12.08 -7.95 3.85
C PHE A 96 -11.27 -7.65 2.59
N VAL A 97 -10.16 -6.94 2.76
CA VAL A 97 -9.31 -6.49 1.66
C VAL A 97 -7.88 -6.93 1.92
N GLU A 98 -7.29 -7.55 0.89
CA GLU A 98 -5.89 -7.95 0.83
C GLU A 98 -5.20 -7.09 -0.24
N VAL A 99 -4.06 -6.50 0.09
CA VAL A 99 -3.27 -5.62 -0.75
C VAL A 99 -2.10 -6.40 -1.34
N LYS A 100 -1.90 -6.24 -2.64
CA LYS A 100 -0.75 -6.81 -3.35
C LYS A 100 0.00 -5.70 -4.07
N SER A 101 1.31 -5.66 -3.88
CA SER A 101 2.19 -4.78 -4.64
C SER A 101 2.49 -5.41 -6.00
N VAL A 102 2.28 -4.64 -7.07
CA VAL A 102 2.62 -5.05 -8.44
C VAL A 102 3.57 -4.01 -9.02
N THR A 103 4.79 -4.42 -9.34
CA THR A 103 5.84 -3.55 -9.90
C THR A 103 6.41 -4.06 -11.21
N LEU A 104 6.04 -5.26 -11.64
CA LEU A 104 6.49 -5.84 -12.91
C LEU A 104 5.76 -5.18 -14.07
N LEU A 105 6.54 -4.67 -15.03
CA LEU A 105 6.07 -4.19 -16.32
C LEU A 105 6.78 -4.99 -17.41
N GLU A 106 6.00 -5.64 -18.27
CA GLU A 106 6.45 -6.38 -19.46
C GLU A 106 5.62 -5.88 -20.65
N SER A 107 6.28 -5.64 -21.79
CA SER A 107 5.69 -5.11 -23.03
C SER A 107 6.21 -5.86 -24.24
#